data_AF-A0A212ITD5-F1
#
_entry.id   AF-A0A212ITD5-F1
#
_cell.length_a   1.000
_cell.length_b   1.000
_cell.length_c   1.000
_cell.angle_alpha   90.00
_cell.angle_beta   90.00
_cell.angle_gamma   90.00
#
_symmetry.space_group_name_H-M   'P 1'
#
loop_
_entity.id
_entity.type
_entity.pdbx_description
1 polymer ?
#
loop_
_entity_poly.entity_id
_entity_poly.type
_entity_poly.pdbx_seq_one_letter_code
_entity_poly.pdbx_strand_id
1 'polypeptide(L)'
;MKREPTTPEVPTNPTVRRAWIGFQFRIRGLSFRAVAKGEDVSQQAFSAAMLGGGSSHLQEVAARLLDLTPQQLFPELYDASGRRLLNTRPPNRTTRRGGGNGKSEEAA
;
A
#
# COMPACT_ATOMS: atom_id res chain seq x y z
N MET A 1 -19.45 -20.74 -24.56
CA MET A 1 -19.29 -19.39 -23.96
C MET A 1 -17.96 -19.36 -23.23
N LYS A 2 -16.94 -18.71 -23.79
CA LYS A 2 -15.68 -18.47 -23.08
C LYS A 2 -15.95 -17.31 -22.13
N ARG A 3 -15.96 -17.54 -20.82
CA ARG A 3 -15.87 -16.45 -19.85
C ARG A 3 -14.43 -15.96 -19.94
N GLU A 4 -14.20 -14.88 -20.68
CA GLU A 4 -12.96 -14.12 -20.51
C GLU A 4 -12.86 -13.74 -19.03
N PRO A 5 -11.69 -13.84 -18.39
CA PRO A 5 -11.56 -13.34 -17.02
C PRO A 5 -11.87 -11.85 -17.09
N THR A 6 -13.07 -11.47 -16.66
CA THR A 6 -13.45 -10.08 -16.48
C THR A 6 -12.40 -9.52 -15.55
N THR A 7 -11.46 -8.74 -16.10
CA THR A 7 -10.48 -8.00 -15.31
C THR A 7 -11.29 -7.37 -14.19
N PRO A 8 -11.00 -7.66 -12.91
CA PRO A 8 -11.77 -7.07 -11.83
C PRO A 8 -11.75 -5.58 -12.08
N GLU A 9 -12.93 -4.96 -12.04
CA GLU A 9 -13.10 -3.54 -12.31
C GLU A 9 -12.45 -2.76 -11.16
N VAL A 10 -11.12 -2.71 -11.16
CA VAL A 10 -10.30 -2.05 -10.16
C VAL A 10 -10.50 -0.56 -10.37
N PRO A 11 -11.01 0.18 -9.37
CA PRO A 11 -11.21 1.61 -9.52
C PRO A 11 -9.88 2.33 -9.76
N THR A 12 -9.85 3.26 -10.71
CA THR A 12 -8.65 4.07 -11.00
C THR A 12 -8.41 5.15 -9.94
N ASN A 13 -9.47 5.67 -9.32
CA ASN A 13 -9.35 6.68 -8.27
C ASN A 13 -8.71 6.06 -7.02
N PRO A 14 -7.57 6.57 -6.51
CA PRO A 14 -6.84 5.96 -5.40
C PRO A 14 -7.66 5.80 -4.11
N THR A 15 -8.51 6.77 -3.78
CA THR A 15 -9.36 6.74 -2.59
C THR A 15 -10.42 5.65 -2.71
N VAL A 16 -11.07 5.57 -3.88
CA VAL A 16 -12.09 4.54 -4.17
C VAL A 16 -11.44 3.16 -4.21
N ARG A 17 -10.27 3.03 -4.83
CA ARG A 17 -9.50 1.80 -4.88
C ARG A 17 -9.13 1.32 -3.48
N ARG A 18 -8.65 2.20 -2.61
CA ARG A 18 -8.34 1.83 -1.22
C ARG A 18 -9.58 1.26 -0.51
N ALA A 19 -10.75 1.89 -0.68
CA ALA A 19 -12.00 1.38 -0.11
C ALA A 19 -12.35 0.00 -0.69
N TRP A 20 -12.20 -0.16 -2.01
CA TRP A 20 -12.40 -1.42 -2.71
C TRP A 20 -11.47 -2.53 -2.21
N ILE A 21 -10.16 -2.28 -2.06
CA ILE A 21 -9.18 -3.23 -1.48
C ILE A 21 -9.61 -3.63 -0.07
N GLY A 22 -10.03 -2.66 0.76
CA GLY A 22 -10.53 -2.93 2.11
C GLY A 22 -11.76 -3.85 2.13
N PHE A 23 -12.69 -3.62 1.20
CA PHE A 23 -13.86 -4.48 1.01
C PHE A 23 -13.47 -5.90 0.56
N GLN A 24 -12.56 -6.01 -0.41
CA GLN A 24 -12.05 -7.28 -0.92
C GLN A 24 -11.31 -8.10 0.14
N PHE A 25 -10.55 -7.44 1.02
CA PHE A 25 -9.95 -8.08 2.19
C PHE A 25 -11.01 -8.57 3.16
N ARG A 26 -12.05 -7.77 3.42
CA ARG A 26 -13.12 -8.15 4.34
C ARG A 26 -13.87 -9.40 3.87
N ILE A 27 -14.11 -9.55 2.57
CA ILE A 27 -14.67 -10.79 1.99
C ILE A 27 -13.77 -12.00 2.28
N ARG A 28 -12.45 -11.81 2.25
CA ARG A 28 -11.45 -12.86 2.53
C ARG A 28 -11.13 -13.03 4.03
N GLY A 29 -11.89 -12.39 4.93
CA GLY A 29 -11.62 -12.43 6.37
C GLY A 29 -10.36 -11.67 6.81
N LEU A 30 -9.78 -10.85 5.93
CA LEU A 30 -8.59 -10.04 6.20
C LEU A 30 -8.97 -8.60 6.57
N SER A 31 -8.01 -7.89 7.16
CA SER A 31 -8.10 -6.44 7.40
C SER A 31 -6.76 -5.77 7.17
N PHE A 32 -6.75 -4.46 6.88
CA PHE A 32 -5.50 -3.70 6.73
C PHE A 32 -4.60 -3.82 7.96
N ARG A 33 -5.17 -3.86 9.15
CA ARG A 33 -4.39 -4.03 10.38
C ARG A 33 -3.75 -5.41 10.47
N ALA A 34 -4.48 -6.47 10.10
CA ALA A 34 -3.96 -7.82 10.12
C ALA A 34 -2.81 -8.00 9.10
N VAL A 35 -3.00 -7.48 7.89
CA VAL A 35 -1.98 -7.53 6.83
C VAL A 35 -0.75 -6.70 7.21
N ALA A 36 -0.95 -5.46 7.67
CA ALA A 36 0.15 -4.59 8.11
C ALA A 36 0.97 -5.22 9.26
N LYS A 37 0.31 -5.89 10.21
CA LYS A 37 0.98 -6.61 11.29
C LYS A 37 1.82 -7.78 10.77
N GLY A 38 1.36 -8.49 9.75
CA GLY A 38 2.12 -9.58 9.11
C GLY A 38 3.41 -9.10 8.45
N GLU A 39 3.42 -7.86 7.94
CA GLU A 39 4.57 -7.21 7.30
C GLU A 39 5.38 -6.31 8.26
N ASP A 40 5.10 -6.33 9.56
CA ASP A 40 5.72 -5.48 10.59
C ASP A 40 5.67 -3.96 10.29
N VAL A 41 4.57 -3.51 9.67
CA VAL A 41 4.33 -2.09 9.38
C VAL A 41 3.11 -1.56 10.11
N SER A 42 3.04 -0.23 10.27
CA SER A 42 1.84 0.40 10.80
C SER A 42 0.68 0.33 9.79
N GLN A 43 -0.54 0.22 10.30
CA GLN A 43 -1.75 0.30 9.47
C GLN A 43 -1.80 1.58 8.63
N GLN A 44 -1.30 2.70 9.17
CA GLN A 44 -1.24 3.98 8.46
C GLN A 44 -0.28 3.92 7.27
N ALA A 45 0.90 3.29 7.43
CA ALA A 45 1.84 3.09 6.33
C ALA A 45 1.26 2.18 5.23
N PHE A 46 0.60 1.10 5.62
CA PHE A 46 -0.11 0.23 4.66
C PHE A 46 -1.23 0.98 3.93
N SER A 47 -2.02 1.76 4.67
CA SER A 47 -3.09 2.59 4.11
C SER A 47 -2.56 3.62 3.11
N ALA A 48 -1.41 4.25 3.38
CA ALA A 48 -0.77 5.18 2.47
C ALA A 48 -0.29 4.49 1.18
N ALA A 49 0.25 3.27 1.28
CA ALA A 49 0.67 2.46 0.13
C ALA A 49 -0.46 2.22 -0.88
N MET A 50 -1.69 2.00 -0.38
CA MET A 50 -2.88 1.78 -1.22
C MET A 50 -3.38 3.04 -1.95
N LEU A 51 -3.02 4.24 -1.44
CA LEU A 51 -3.31 5.52 -2.11
C LEU A 51 -2.28 5.87 -3.20
N GLY A 52 -1.32 4.97 -3.46
CA GLY A 52 -0.25 5.17 -4.44
C GLY A 52 1.03 5.79 -3.86
N GLY A 53 1.02 6.18 -2.59
CA GLY A 53 2.19 6.71 -1.89
C GLY A 53 3.00 5.62 -1.18
N GLY A 54 4.28 5.46 -1.50
CA GLY A 54 5.21 4.65 -0.69
C GLY A 54 5.62 3.31 -1.29
N SER A 55 5.94 2.34 -0.43
CA SER A 55 6.69 1.11 -0.70
C SER A 55 6.03 0.18 -1.74
N SER A 56 6.77 -0.21 -2.79
CA SER A 56 6.31 -1.19 -3.80
C SER A 56 6.02 -2.55 -3.17
N HIS A 57 6.81 -2.94 -2.17
CA HIS A 57 6.62 -4.18 -1.42
C HIS A 57 5.20 -4.31 -0.84
N LEU A 58 4.66 -3.26 -0.22
CA LEU A 58 3.32 -3.31 0.37
C LEU A 58 2.22 -3.39 -0.69
N GLN A 59 2.46 -2.83 -1.88
CA GLN A 59 1.56 -2.94 -3.03
C GLN A 59 1.57 -4.35 -3.61
N GLU A 60 2.74 -4.98 -3.68
CA GLU A 60 2.90 -6.38 -4.07
C GLU A 60 2.22 -7.34 -3.10
N VAL A 61 2.36 -7.12 -1.79
CA VAL A 61 1.67 -7.91 -0.77
C VAL A 61 0.16 -7.80 -0.93
N ALA A 62 -0.37 -6.58 -1.10
CA ALA A 62 -1.81 -6.38 -1.29
C ALA A 62 -2.32 -7.05 -2.57
N ALA A 63 -1.59 -6.92 -3.68
CA ALA A 63 -1.95 -7.54 -4.95
C ALA A 63 -1.97 -9.07 -4.83
N ARG A 64 -0.93 -9.66 -4.21
CA ARG A 64 -0.85 -11.11 -3.96
C ARG A 64 -2.04 -11.62 -3.13
N LEU A 65 -2.43 -10.91 -2.08
CA LEU A 65 -3.58 -11.28 -1.24
C LEU A 65 -4.93 -11.18 -1.96
N LEU A 66 -4.98 -10.45 -3.08
CA LEU A 66 -6.16 -10.32 -3.93
C LEU A 66 -6.10 -11.21 -5.18
N ASP A 67 -5.06 -12.02 -5.33
CA ASP A 67 -4.79 -12.81 -6.54
C ASP A 67 -4.67 -11.93 -7.80
N LEU A 68 -4.10 -10.74 -7.63
CA LEU A 68 -3.83 -9.77 -8.69
C LEU A 68 -2.35 -9.45 -8.79
N THR A 69 -1.98 -8.84 -9.90
CA THR A 69 -0.66 -8.25 -10.05
C THR A 69 -0.65 -6.78 -9.61
N PRO A 70 0.51 -6.23 -9.18
CA PRO A 70 0.62 -4.82 -8.83
C PRO A 70 0.21 -3.88 -9.97
N GLN A 71 0.40 -4.30 -11.22
CA GLN A 71 0.04 -3.53 -12.42
C GLN A 71 -1.47 -3.46 -12.61
N GLN A 72 -2.17 -4.56 -12.34
CA GLN A 72 -3.63 -4.61 -12.38
C GLN A 72 -4.24 -3.76 -11.26
N LEU A 73 -3.61 -3.76 -10.08
CA LEU A 73 -4.11 -3.03 -8.93
C LEU A 73 -3.77 -1.54 -8.98
N PHE A 74 -2.59 -1.18 -9.50
CA PHE A 74 -2.06 0.18 -9.54
C PHE A 74 -1.53 0.52 -10.96
N PRO A 75 -2.41 0.59 -11.96
CA PRO A 75 -2.00 0.84 -13.35
C PRO A 75 -1.30 2.19 -13.55
N GLU A 76 -1.55 3.17 -12.67
CA GLU A 76 -0.90 4.47 -12.71
C GLU A 76 0.55 4.45 -12.19
N LEU A 77 0.94 3.39 -11.48
CA LEU A 77 2.27 3.28 -10.86
C LEU A 77 3.18 2.31 -11.59
N TYR A 78 2.66 1.39 -12.39
CA TYR A 78 3.44 0.35 -13.05
C TYR A 78 3.20 0.32 -14.56
N ASP A 79 4.23 -0.04 -15.31
CA ASP A 79 4.14 -0.30 -16.74
C ASP A 79 3.57 -1.70 -17.03
N ALA A 80 3.30 -1.98 -18.31
CA ALA A 80 2.81 -3.28 -18.77
C ALA A 80 3.80 -4.44 -18.55
N SER A 81 5.09 -4.15 -18.34
CA SER A 81 6.13 -5.14 -18.02
C SER A 81 6.26 -5.39 -16.52
N GLY A 82 5.48 -4.67 -15.71
CA GLY A 82 5.48 -4.76 -14.27
C GLY A 82 6.54 -3.96 -13.53
N ARG A 83 7.26 -3.08 -14.24
CA ARG A 83 8.19 -2.15 -13.62
C ARG A 83 7.44 -0.92 -13.15
N ARG A 84 7.84 -0.41 -12.00
CA ARG A 84 7.24 0.81 -11.45
C ARG A 84 7.71 2.03 -12.24
N LEU A 85 6.77 2.88 -12.66
CA LEU A 85 7.02 4.11 -13.42
C LEU A 85 7.70 5.19 -12.55
N LEU A 86 7.39 5.22 -11.24
CA LEU A 86 7.92 6.20 -10.30
C LEU A 86 8.85 5.54 -9.28
N ASN A 87 10.00 6.16 -9.04
CA ASN A 87 10.97 5.64 -8.08
C ASN A 87 10.41 5.69 -6.66
N THR A 88 10.57 4.59 -5.93
CA THR A 88 10.10 4.46 -4.54
C THR A 88 11.24 4.79 -3.59
N ARG A 89 10.94 5.44 -2.46
CA ARG A 89 11.93 5.56 -1.38
C ARG A 89 12.28 4.15 -0.88
N PRO A 90 13.57 3.82 -0.68
CA PRO A 90 14.00 2.46 -0.35
C PRO A 90 13.39 1.99 0.98
N PRO A 91 13.09 0.68 1.12
CA PRO A 91 12.46 0.12 2.31
C PRO A 91 13.35 0.23 3.57
N ASN A 92 14.67 0.24 3.40
CA ASN A 92 15.63 0.31 4.50
C ASN A 92 15.94 1.76 4.90
N ARG A 93 14.93 2.47 5.44
CA ARG A 93 15.15 3.80 6.04
C ARG A 93 15.28 3.67 7.55
N THR A 94 16.51 3.76 8.05
CA THR A 94 16.77 4.02 9.48
C THR A 94 16.24 5.42 9.81
N THR A 95 15.05 5.52 10.41
CA THR A 95 14.64 6.76 11.05
C THR A 95 15.30 6.79 12.42
N ARG A 96 16.32 7.65 12.63
CA ARG A 96 16.72 7.98 14.00
C ARG A 96 15.50 8.61 14.68
N ARG A 97 14.77 7.84 15.47
CA ARG A 97 13.77 8.34 16.43
C ARG A 97 14.55 8.99 17.58
N GLY A 98 15.02 10.21 17.37
CA GLY A 98 15.81 10.95 18.34
C GLY A 98 15.71 12.44 18.07
N GLY A 99 14.53 12.99 18.34
CA GLY A 99 14.23 14.42 18.16
C GLY A 99 13.02 14.78 19.01
N GLY A 100 13.06 14.46 20.30
CA GLY A 100 12.11 14.99 21.27
C GLY A 100 12.43 16.46 21.46
N ASN A 101 11.48 17.34 21.15
CA ASN A 101 11.60 18.77 21.37
C ASN A 101 11.39 19.06 22.86
N GLY A 102 12.42 18.79 23.68
CA GLY A 102 12.49 19.29 25.05
C GLY A 102 12.83 20.78 24.99
N LYS A 103 11.83 21.63 25.19
CA LYS A 103 12.06 23.04 25.47
C LYS A 103 12.83 23.14 26.79
N SER A 104 14.14 23.37 26.73
CA SER A 104 14.89 23.93 27.86
C SER A 104 14.69 25.43 27.80
N GLU A 105 13.76 25.96 28.59
CA GLU A 105 13.70 27.39 28.88
C GLU A 105 14.31 27.58 30.27
N GLU A 106 15.60 27.90 30.26
CA GLU A 106 16.37 28.42 31.39
C GLU A 106 16.33 29.95 31.30
N ALA A 107 15.80 30.63 32.32
CA ALA A 107 15.97 32.06 32.51
C ALA A 107 15.87 32.40 34.00
N ALA A 108 17.06 32.64 34.55
CA ALA A 108 17.49 33.51 35.65
C ALA A 108 16.43 34.16 36.58
#